data_AF-A0A978SLQ6-F1
#
_entry.id   AF-A0A978SLQ6-F1
#
_cell.length_a   1.000
_cell.length_b   1.000
_cell.length_c   1.000
_cell.angle_alpha   90.00
_cell.angle_beta   90.00
_cell.angle_gamma   90.00
#
_symmetry.space_group_name_H-M   'P 1'
#
loop_
_entity.id
_entity.type
_entity.pdbx_description
1 polymer ?
#
loop_
_entity_poly.entity_id
_entity_poly.type
_entity_poly.pdbx_seq_one_letter_code
_entity_poly.pdbx_strand_id
1 'polypeptide(L)'
;MTTTATTHAAEIRQLVANQQHAICSKNVDQIMSRYAPEIVIFDVKPPFQTKGRAAVRQLWEDCLPEILHQFQQGVAKEGKI
;
A
#
# COMPACT_ATOMS: atom_id res chain seq x y z
N MET A 1 -9.32 24.90 -19.93
CA MET A 1 -10.29 24.01 -19.30
C MET A 1 -9.66 22.63 -19.24
N THR A 2 -9.08 22.24 -18.11
CA THR A 2 -8.54 20.89 -17.94
C THR A 2 -9.74 19.94 -17.83
N THR A 3 -9.88 19.06 -18.80
CA THR A 3 -10.95 18.07 -18.88
C THR A 3 -10.94 17.22 -17.61
N THR A 4 -12.11 16.93 -17.05
CA THR A 4 -12.32 16.15 -15.80
C THR A 4 -11.43 14.90 -15.68
N ALA A 5 -11.15 14.24 -16.82
CA ALA A 5 -10.25 13.08 -16.90
C ALA A 5 -8.80 13.38 -16.47
N THR A 6 -8.25 14.54 -16.83
CA THR A 6 -6.89 14.95 -16.46
C THR A 6 -6.78 15.21 -14.95
N THR A 7 -7.82 15.79 -14.36
CA THR A 7 -7.91 16.06 -12.91
C THR A 7 -7.98 14.75 -12.11
N HIS A 8 -8.88 13.82 -12.47
CA HIS A 8 -8.96 12.52 -11.78
C HIS A 8 -7.64 11.74 -11.86
N ALA A 9 -6.95 11.78 -13.01
CA ALA A 9 -5.67 11.10 -13.14
C ALA A 9 -4.59 11.69 -12.22
N ALA A 10 -4.59 13.02 -12.00
CA ALA A 10 -3.68 13.66 -11.06
C ALA A 10 -4.00 13.30 -9.60
N GLU A 11 -5.29 13.27 -9.24
CA GLU A 11 -5.75 12.86 -7.91
C GLU A 11 -5.37 11.42 -7.59
N ILE A 12 -5.58 10.49 -8.53
CA ILE A 12 -5.19 9.08 -8.38
C ILE A 12 -3.67 8.96 -8.14
N ARG A 13 -2.85 9.68 -8.92
CA ARG A 13 -1.39 9.68 -8.74
C ARG A 13 -1.00 10.20 -7.36
N GLN A 14 -1.66 11.24 -6.86
CA GLN A 14 -1.41 11.76 -5.52
C GLN A 14 -1.79 10.76 -4.43
N LEU A 15 -2.92 10.05 -4.58
CA LEU A 15 -3.34 9.01 -3.64
C LEU A 15 -2.33 7.86 -3.59
N VAL A 16 -1.83 7.40 -4.75
CA VAL A 16 -0.80 6.36 -4.83
C VAL A 16 0.51 6.80 -4.17
N ALA A 17 0.99 8.01 -4.47
CA ALA A 17 2.22 8.54 -3.86
C ALA A 17 2.12 8.64 -2.34
N ASN A 18 0.97 9.11 -1.83
CA ASN A 18 0.74 9.19 -0.40
C ASN A 18 0.64 7.81 0.27
N GLN A 19 0.03 6.82 -0.42
CA GLN A 19 -0.03 5.44 0.07
C GLN A 19 1.36 4.82 0.14
N GLN A 20 2.19 5.01 -0.89
CA GLN A 20 3.58 4.55 -0.90
C GLN A 20 4.37 5.15 0.27
N HIS A 21 4.24 6.45 0.51
CA HIS A 21 4.88 7.11 1.65
C HIS A 21 4.46 6.50 3.00
N ALA A 22 3.16 6.24 3.19
CA ALA A 22 2.64 5.62 4.41
C ALA A 22 3.22 4.20 4.63
N ILE A 23 3.38 3.43 3.54
CA ILE A 23 3.99 2.09 3.58
C ILE A 23 5.47 2.18 3.92
N CYS A 24 6.24 3.04 3.24
CA CYS A 24 7.68 3.19 3.48
C CYS A 24 7.99 3.70 4.90
N SER A 25 7.13 4.57 5.46
CA SER A 25 7.23 5.04 6.84
C SER A 25 6.64 4.08 7.88
N LYS A 26 6.11 2.92 7.44
CA LYS A 26 5.47 1.88 8.28
C LYS A 26 4.32 2.43 9.14
N ASN A 27 3.65 3.47 8.67
CA ASN A 27 2.58 4.11 9.40
C ASN A 27 1.26 3.39 9.12
N VAL A 28 0.97 2.35 9.91
CA VAL A 28 -0.26 1.53 9.76
C VAL A 28 -1.51 2.39 9.84
N ASP A 29 -1.56 3.39 10.73
CA ASP A 29 -2.74 4.25 10.85
C ASP A 29 -2.97 5.08 9.58
N GLN A 30 -1.89 5.63 9.00
CA GLN A 30 -1.97 6.37 7.75
C GLN A 30 -2.36 5.46 6.57
N ILE A 31 -1.82 4.23 6.51
CA ILE A 31 -2.23 3.22 5.52
C ILE A 31 -3.73 2.94 5.66
N MET A 32 -4.21 2.69 6.89
CA MET A 32 -5.58 2.28 7.15
C MET A 32 -6.61 3.40 6.95
N SER A 33 -6.21 4.67 7.06
CA SER A 33 -7.10 5.83 6.86
C SER A 33 -7.70 5.93 5.45
N ARG A 34 -7.13 5.21 4.48
CA ARG A 34 -7.54 5.26 3.07
C ARG A 34 -8.48 4.12 2.66
N TYR A 35 -8.67 3.12 3.52
CA TYR A 35 -9.57 2.01 3.25
C TYR A 35 -10.99 2.31 3.74
N ALA A 36 -11.98 1.96 2.91
CA ALA A 36 -13.38 1.96 3.30
C ALA A 36 -13.65 0.92 4.42
N PRO A 37 -14.66 1.12 5.28
CA PRO A 37 -15.01 0.16 6.34
C PRO A 37 -15.22 -1.28 5.83
N GLU A 38 -15.87 -1.40 4.67
CA GLU A 38 -16.25 -2.64 3.98
C GLU A 38 -15.20 -3.15 2.98
N ILE A 39 -13.94 -2.73 3.13
CA ILE A 39 -12.84 -3.12 2.25
C ILE A 39 -12.76 -4.65 2.04
N VAL A 40 -12.52 -5.04 0.79
CA VAL A 40 -12.17 -6.41 0.41
C VAL A 40 -10.90 -6.35 -0.42
N ILE A 41 -9.84 -7.02 0.04
CA ILE A 41 -8.59 -7.18 -0.70
C ILE A 41 -8.55 -8.59 -1.26
N PHE A 42 -8.23 -8.71 -2.55
CA PHE A 42 -7.87 -9.96 -3.19
C PHE A 42 -6.36 -9.95 -3.43
N ASP A 43 -5.68 -11.02 -3.04
CA ASP A 43 -4.22 -11.13 -3.11
C ASP A 43 -3.81 -12.49 -3.67
N VAL A 44 -2.60 -12.59 -4.18
CA VAL A 44 -1.98 -13.86 -4.61
C VAL A 44 -1.53 -14.70 -3.43
N LYS A 45 -1.33 -14.11 -2.24
CA LYS A 45 -0.98 -14.84 -1.01
C LYS A 45 -2.27 -15.36 -0.32
N PRO A 46 -2.29 -16.62 0.17
CA PRO A 46 -3.36 -17.08 1.05
C PRO A 46 -3.59 -16.08 2.21
N PRO A 47 -4.84 -15.78 2.58
CA PRO A 47 -6.09 -16.48 2.23
C PRO A 47 -6.73 -16.09 0.89
N PHE A 48 -6.03 -15.38 0.00
CA PHE A 48 -6.48 -14.88 -1.31
C PHE A 48 -7.61 -13.84 -1.28
N GLN A 49 -8.31 -13.73 -0.15
CA GLN A 49 -9.33 -12.73 0.10
C GLN A 49 -9.30 -12.32 1.58
N THR A 50 -9.17 -11.02 1.83
CA THR A 50 -9.24 -10.42 3.17
C THR A 50 -10.39 -9.43 3.22
N LYS A 51 -11.31 -9.59 4.18
CA LYS A 51 -12.53 -8.77 4.28
C LYS A 51 -12.57 -7.97 5.58
N GLY A 52 -12.95 -6.72 5.46
CA GLY A 52 -13.18 -5.82 6.59
C GLY A 52 -11.91 -5.16 7.09
N ARG A 53 -12.08 -3.96 7.63
CA ARG A 53 -10.98 -3.08 8.04
C ARG A 53 -10.04 -3.71 9.09
N ALA A 54 -10.58 -4.50 10.02
CA ALA A 54 -9.78 -5.16 11.06
C ALA A 54 -8.83 -6.22 10.46
N ALA A 55 -9.34 -7.06 9.55
CA ALA A 55 -8.52 -8.10 8.91
C ALA A 55 -7.46 -7.49 7.99
N VAL A 56 -7.79 -6.42 7.27
CA VAL A 56 -6.82 -5.68 6.45
C VAL A 56 -5.74 -5.01 7.30
N ARG A 57 -6.09 -4.51 8.49
CA ARG A 57 -5.10 -3.95 9.42
C ARG A 57 -4.10 -5.02 9.87
N GLN A 58 -4.61 -6.18 10.30
CA GLN A 58 -3.75 -7.30 10.70
C GLN A 58 -2.83 -7.73 9.55
N LEU A 59 -3.36 -7.82 8.33
CA LEU A 59 -2.56 -8.11 7.13
C LEU A 59 -1.39 -7.14 6.96
N TRP A 60 -1.61 -5.83 7.16
CA TRP A 60 -0.54 -4.83 7.09
C TRP A 60 0.48 -4.98 8.22
N GLU A 61 0.01 -5.20 9.45
CA GLU A 61 0.87 -5.40 10.62
C GLU A 61 1.77 -6.64 10.45
N ASP A 62 1.24 -7.71 9.85
CA ASP A 62 1.98 -8.94 9.54
C ASP A 62 2.96 -8.78 8.37
N CYS A 63 2.59 -8.01 7.34
CA CYS A 63 3.37 -7.85 6.12
C CYS A 63 4.49 -6.81 6.24
N LEU A 64 4.30 -5.72 7.00
CA LEU A 64 5.27 -4.62 7.07
C LEU A 64 6.68 -5.07 7.51
N PRO A 65 6.84 -5.97 8.50
CA PRO A 65 8.16 -6.52 8.85
C PRO A 65 8.86 -7.22 7.68
N GLU A 66 8.11 -7.98 6.87
CA GLU A 66 8.63 -8.81 5.77
C GLU A 66 8.90 -8.01 4.48
N ILE A 67 8.02 -7.05 4.15
CA ILE A 67 8.18 -6.14 3.01
C ILE A 67 9.55 -5.44 3.08
N LEU A 68 10.02 -5.12 4.29
CA LEU A 68 11.34 -4.51 4.49
C LEU A 68 12.50 -5.44 4.17
N HIS A 69 12.39 -6.75 4.43
CA HIS A 69 13.45 -7.70 4.11
C HIS A 69 13.67 -7.78 2.60
N GLN A 70 12.60 -7.84 1.81
CA GLN A 70 12.68 -7.93 0.35
C GLN A 70 13.09 -6.61 -0.32
N PHE A 71 12.61 -5.46 0.19
CA PHE A 71 13.00 -4.15 -0.35
C PHE A 71 14.47 -3.80 -0.04
N GLN A 72 15.00 -4.14 1.14
CA GLN A 72 16.42 -3.94 1.45
C GLN A 72 17.34 -4.84 0.62
N GLN A 73 16.93 -6.08 0.34
CA GLN A 73 17.68 -7.02 -0.50
C GLN A 73 17.70 -6.61 -1.98
N GLY A 74 16.62 -5.99 -2.48
CA GLY A 74 16.56 -5.42 -3.84
C GLY A 74 17.50 -4.22 -4.01
N VAL A 75 17.45 -3.26 -3.10
CA VAL A 75 18.33 -2.06 -3.12
C VAL A 75 19.80 -2.44 -2.91
N ALA A 76 20.11 -3.43 -2.07
CA ALA A 76 21.47 -3.92 -1.87
C ALA A 76 22.06 -4.63 -3.10
N LYS A 77 21.22 -5.17 -4.01
CA LYS A 77 21.66 -5.79 -5.26
C LYS A 77 21.90 -4.80 -6.40
N GLU A 78 21.21 -3.65 -6.41
CA GLU A 78 21.40 -2.60 -7.42
C GLU A 78 22.54 -1.61 -7.07
N GLY A 79 23.01 -1.60 -5.83
CA GLY A 79 24.09 -0.73 -5.35
C GLY A 79 25.52 -1.28 -5.48
N LYS A 80 25.80 -2.17 -6.43
CA LYS A 80 27.16 -2.69 -6.68
C LYS A 80 27.65 -2.28 -8.07
N ILE A 81 28.13 -1.04 -8.16
CA ILE A 81 29.16 -0.60 -9.12
C ILE A 81 30.41 -0.31 -8.29
#